data_AF-A0A7W8NQV6-F1
#
_entry.id   AF-A0A7W8NQV6-F1
#
_cell.length_a   1.000
_cell.length_b   1.000
_cell.length_c   1.000
_cell.angle_alpha   90.00
_cell.angle_beta   90.00
_cell.angle_gamma   90.00
#
_symmetry.space_group_name_H-M   'P 1'
#
loop_
_entity.id
_entity.type
_entity.pdbx_description
1 polymer ?
#
loop_
_entity_poly.entity_id
_entity_poly.type
_entity_poly.pdbx_seq_one_letter_code
_entity_poly.pdbx_strand_id
1 'polypeptide(L)'
;MEVNWAALGLPSPRALRLSPDARSRLAHLTELRDIGSPADATRAAAEFASEPHFARDLLTARPWLPQDTPRRDALGMVLGSEWTGFLALLGEYGPWVYTGTVRDLQVLGDHYGALVTAARSAPESAVFHAAGQRPGSLLTRLEATDYRRPGGGPAPDLAALEAAFWAEAHVQAAARHAARRR
;
A
#
# COMPACT_ATOMS: atom_id res chain seq x y z
N MET A 1 -20.64 1.65 19.98
CA MET A 1 -19.49 2.54 19.71
C MET A 1 -19.76 3.23 18.39
N GLU A 2 -19.84 4.56 18.41
CA GLU A 2 -20.09 5.35 17.20
C GLU A 2 -18.80 5.41 16.36
N VAL A 3 -18.92 5.11 15.07
CA VAL A 3 -17.78 5.11 14.13
C VAL A 3 -17.58 6.52 13.62
N ASN A 4 -16.40 7.11 13.86
CA ASN A 4 -16.06 8.46 13.44
C ASN A 4 -14.85 8.46 12.50
N TRP A 5 -15.09 8.18 11.21
CA TRP A 5 -14.04 8.14 10.18
C TRP A 5 -13.28 9.46 10.00
N ALA A 6 -13.90 10.60 10.31
CA ALA A 6 -13.24 11.90 10.22
C ALA A 6 -12.05 12.00 11.19
N ALA A 7 -12.11 11.32 12.34
CA ALA A 7 -10.99 11.23 13.29
C ALA A 7 -9.78 10.48 12.70
N LEU A 8 -9.99 9.63 11.69
CA LEU A 8 -8.93 8.93 10.96
C LEU A 8 -8.54 9.62 9.64
N GLY A 9 -9.00 10.86 9.43
CA GLY A 9 -8.72 11.63 8.22
C GLY A 9 -9.59 11.28 7.01
N LEU A 10 -10.69 10.52 7.21
CA LEU A 10 -11.64 10.18 6.16
C LEU A 10 -13.01 10.80 6.46
N PRO A 11 -13.31 12.02 5.98
CA PRO A 11 -14.54 12.73 6.33
C PRO A 11 -15.80 12.04 5.79
N SER A 12 -15.69 11.39 4.63
CA SER A 12 -16.81 10.74 3.95
C SER A 12 -16.43 9.32 3.50
N PRO A 13 -16.67 8.29 4.33
CA PRO A 13 -16.45 6.91 3.92
C PRO A 13 -17.38 6.55 2.75
N ARG A 14 -16.87 5.73 1.83
CA ARG A 14 -17.56 5.21 0.65
C ARG A 14 -18.04 6.29 -0.32
N ALA A 15 -17.38 7.46 -0.30
CA ALA A 15 -17.69 8.56 -1.20
C ALA A 15 -17.34 8.23 -2.66
N LEU A 16 -16.31 7.42 -2.89
CA LEU A 16 -15.87 7.04 -4.22
C LEU A 16 -16.60 5.78 -4.69
N ARG A 17 -17.32 5.90 -5.79
CA ARG A 17 -18.02 4.78 -6.43
C ARG A 17 -17.05 4.03 -7.34
N LEU A 18 -16.79 2.77 -7.01
CA LEU A 18 -15.96 1.92 -7.86
C LEU A 18 -16.74 1.49 -9.09
N SER A 19 -16.09 1.60 -10.25
CA SER A 19 -16.55 0.89 -11.44
C SER A 19 -16.51 -0.63 -11.20
N PRO A 20 -17.28 -1.43 -11.96
CA PRO A 20 -17.20 -2.89 -11.87
C PRO A 20 -15.77 -3.43 -12.04
N ASP A 21 -15.00 -2.79 -12.91
CA ASP A 21 -13.61 -3.12 -13.20
C ASP A 21 -12.65 -2.75 -12.06
N ALA A 22 -12.77 -1.55 -11.50
CA ALA A 22 -11.98 -1.15 -10.34
C ALA A 22 -12.25 -2.08 -9.15
N ARG A 23 -13.52 -2.48 -8.98
CA ARG A 23 -13.95 -3.41 -7.93
C ARG A 23 -13.38 -4.83 -8.12
N SER A 24 -13.23 -5.31 -9.35
CA SER A 24 -12.63 -6.64 -9.60
C SER A 24 -11.12 -6.64 -9.45
N ARG A 25 -10.47 -5.47 -9.54
CA ARG A 25 -9.02 -5.29 -9.46
C ARG A 25 -8.52 -4.71 -8.15
N LEU A 26 -9.34 -4.66 -7.10
CA LEU A 26 -8.99 -4.05 -5.81
C LEU A 26 -7.72 -4.61 -5.17
N ALA A 27 -7.38 -5.86 -5.45
CA ALA A 27 -6.17 -6.54 -5.00
C ALA A 27 -5.17 -6.83 -6.12
N HIS A 28 -5.47 -6.41 -7.36
CA HIS A 28 -4.67 -6.75 -8.53
C HIS A 28 -3.67 -5.65 -8.85
N LEU A 29 -2.57 -6.02 -9.47
CA LEU A 29 -1.59 -5.09 -10.02
C LEU A 29 -2.29 -4.11 -10.99
N THR A 30 -2.19 -2.82 -10.69
CA THR A 30 -2.80 -1.74 -11.50
C THR A 30 -1.74 -0.94 -12.26
N GLU A 31 -0.54 -0.81 -11.70
CA GLU A 31 0.61 -0.18 -12.35
C GLU A 31 1.85 -1.06 -12.11
N LEU A 32 2.73 -1.15 -13.11
CA LEU A 32 4.00 -1.85 -13.02
C LEU A 32 5.04 -1.18 -13.92
N ARG A 33 6.15 -0.74 -13.31
CA ARG A 33 7.29 -0.15 -14.01
C ARG A 33 8.57 -0.85 -13.59
N ASP A 34 9.37 -1.22 -14.58
CA ASP A 34 10.76 -1.59 -14.36
C ASP A 34 11.60 -0.32 -14.19
N ILE A 35 12.34 -0.24 -13.08
CA ILE A 35 13.22 0.88 -12.73
C ILE A 35 14.65 0.38 -12.80
N GLY A 36 15.24 0.53 -13.99
CA GLY A 36 16.60 0.08 -14.30
C GLY A 36 17.68 1.14 -14.10
N SER A 37 17.30 2.41 -13.95
CA SER A 37 18.27 3.51 -13.92
C SER A 37 17.78 4.72 -13.10
N PRO A 38 18.70 5.63 -12.69
CA PRO A 38 18.32 6.90 -12.06
C PRO A 38 17.40 7.76 -12.94
N ALA A 39 17.56 7.71 -14.26
CA ALA A 39 16.70 8.43 -15.18
C ALA A 39 15.26 7.89 -15.18
N ASP A 40 15.11 6.56 -15.10
CA ASP A 40 13.78 5.93 -14.99
C ASP A 40 13.13 6.23 -13.64
N ALA A 41 13.90 6.22 -12.55
CA ALA A 41 13.43 6.61 -11.23
C ALA A 41 12.95 8.07 -11.20
N THR A 42 13.72 9.01 -11.77
CA THR A 42 13.31 10.42 -11.88
C THR A 42 12.04 10.59 -12.69
N ARG A 43 11.92 9.89 -13.83
CA ARG A 43 10.73 9.95 -14.69
C ARG A 43 9.49 9.44 -13.96
N ALA A 44 9.58 8.26 -13.35
CA ALA A 44 8.47 7.67 -12.61
C ALA A 44 8.10 8.49 -11.37
N ALA A 45 9.09 9.03 -10.63
CA ALA A 45 8.81 9.89 -9.48
C ALA A 45 8.11 11.20 -9.89
N ALA A 46 8.48 11.78 -11.03
CA ALA A 46 7.79 12.96 -11.57
C ALA A 46 6.34 12.64 -11.99
N GLU A 47 6.13 11.50 -12.64
CA GLU A 47 4.81 11.02 -13.08
C GLU A 47 3.87 10.81 -11.89
N PHE A 48 4.35 10.17 -10.82
CA PHE A 48 3.53 9.81 -9.65
C PHE A 48 3.67 10.78 -8.47
N ALA A 49 4.33 11.93 -8.61
CA ALA A 49 4.49 12.90 -7.50
C ALA A 49 3.16 13.48 -7.00
N SER A 50 2.13 13.52 -7.84
CA SER A 50 0.79 13.95 -7.45
C SER A 50 0.06 12.92 -6.60
N GLU A 51 0.46 11.65 -6.66
CA GLU A 51 -0.18 10.57 -5.91
C GLU A 51 0.04 10.77 -4.41
N PRO A 52 -1.03 10.94 -3.59
CA PRO A 52 -0.90 11.34 -2.19
C PRO A 52 -0.08 10.39 -1.33
N HIS A 53 -0.09 9.10 -1.67
CA HIS A 53 0.49 8.03 -0.86
C HIS A 53 1.82 7.50 -1.39
N PHE A 54 2.21 7.88 -2.61
CA PHE A 54 3.38 7.33 -3.31
C PHE A 54 4.65 7.29 -2.46
N ALA A 55 5.13 8.45 -2.04
CA ALA A 55 6.36 8.53 -1.26
C ALA A 55 6.23 7.85 0.11
N ARG A 56 5.10 8.07 0.79
CA ARG A 56 4.86 7.52 2.11
C ARG A 56 4.93 6.00 2.12
N ASP A 57 4.30 5.35 1.16
CA ASP A 57 4.25 3.89 1.10
C ASP A 57 5.63 3.30 0.83
N LEU A 58 6.38 3.90 -0.09
CA LEU A 58 7.76 3.50 -0.37
C LEU A 58 8.65 3.63 0.88
N LEU A 59 8.54 4.75 1.60
CA LEU A 59 9.35 5.03 2.80
C LEU A 59 8.91 4.20 4.02
N THR A 60 7.65 3.79 4.08
CA THR A 60 7.08 2.98 5.17
C THR A 60 7.80 1.65 5.34
N ALA A 61 8.17 0.99 4.24
CA ALA A 61 8.93 -0.26 4.27
C ALA A 61 10.42 -0.05 4.64
N ARG A 62 10.90 1.20 4.66
CA ARG A 62 12.33 1.56 4.60
C ARG A 62 12.70 2.53 5.72
N PRO A 63 12.77 2.07 6.98
CA PRO A 63 13.04 2.94 8.13
C PRO A 63 14.45 3.56 8.12
N TRP A 64 15.37 3.08 7.28
CA TRP A 64 16.69 3.68 7.10
C TRP A 64 16.70 4.88 6.14
N LEU A 65 15.58 5.19 5.47
CA LEU A 65 15.44 6.38 4.64
C LEU A 65 14.70 7.49 5.40
N PRO A 66 14.99 8.78 5.14
CA PRO A 66 14.28 9.89 5.76
C PRO A 66 12.79 9.87 5.40
N GLN A 67 11.92 9.87 6.41
CA GLN A 67 10.47 9.76 6.22
C GLN A 67 9.82 11.06 5.70
N ASP A 68 10.55 12.17 5.76
CA ASP A 68 10.20 13.49 5.23
C ASP A 68 10.75 13.73 3.81
N THR A 69 11.29 12.70 3.16
CA THR A 69 11.81 12.79 1.79
C THR A 69 10.74 13.36 0.84
N PRO A 70 11.04 14.41 0.05
CA PRO A 70 10.10 14.97 -0.91
C PRO A 70 9.62 13.90 -1.90
N ARG A 71 8.34 14.01 -2.34
CA ARG A 71 7.74 12.96 -3.18
C ARG A 71 8.49 12.68 -4.48
N ARG A 72 9.06 13.72 -5.08
CA ARG A 72 9.86 13.65 -6.32
C ARG A 72 11.20 12.94 -6.13
N ASP A 73 11.69 12.86 -4.90
CA ASP A 73 13.01 12.31 -4.59
C ASP A 73 12.92 10.88 -4.02
N ALA A 74 11.74 10.47 -3.53
CA ALA A 74 11.51 9.21 -2.85
C ALA A 74 12.01 8.00 -3.65
N LEU A 75 11.64 7.88 -4.93
CA LEU A 75 12.06 6.73 -5.75
C LEU A 75 13.56 6.74 -6.05
N GLY A 76 14.17 7.92 -6.20
CA GLY A 76 15.61 8.06 -6.37
C GLY A 76 16.38 7.58 -5.13
N MET A 77 15.89 7.92 -3.93
CA MET A 77 16.44 7.44 -2.66
C MET A 77 16.30 5.93 -2.51
N VAL A 78 15.13 5.38 -2.87
CA VAL A 78 14.90 3.92 -2.87
C VAL A 78 15.87 3.21 -3.81
N LEU A 79 15.98 3.68 -5.06
CA LEU A 79 16.90 3.10 -6.04
C LEU A 79 18.35 3.13 -5.55
N GLY A 80 18.79 4.26 -4.97
CA GLY A 80 20.12 4.42 -4.40
C GLY A 80 20.41 3.44 -3.25
N SER A 81 19.37 3.05 -2.51
CA SER A 81 19.45 2.13 -1.38
C SER A 81 19.36 0.65 -1.76
N GLU A 82 18.60 0.28 -2.80
CA GLU A 82 18.17 -1.10 -3.05
C GLU A 82 18.46 -1.65 -4.45
N TRP A 83 19.06 -0.86 -5.36
CA TRP A 83 19.28 -1.20 -6.78
C TRP A 83 17.99 -1.36 -7.59
N THR A 84 18.12 -1.71 -8.87
CA THR A 84 17.03 -1.88 -9.85
C THR A 84 15.95 -2.85 -9.39
N GLY A 85 14.73 -2.66 -9.88
CA GLY A 85 13.57 -3.42 -9.44
C GLY A 85 12.26 -2.88 -9.99
N PHE A 86 11.16 -3.40 -9.48
CA PHE A 86 9.81 -3.11 -9.94
C PHE A 86 9.11 -2.14 -9.00
N LEU A 87 8.70 -0.99 -9.53
CA LEU A 87 7.71 -0.13 -8.90
C LEU A 87 6.32 -0.63 -9.28
N ALA A 88 5.44 -0.81 -8.30
CA ALA A 88 4.09 -1.31 -8.54
C ALA A 88 3.04 -0.63 -7.66
N LEU A 89 1.82 -0.52 -8.19
CA LEU A 89 0.61 -0.17 -7.44
C LEU A 89 -0.30 -1.39 -7.34
N LEU A 90 -0.56 -1.83 -6.11
CA LEU A 90 -1.44 -2.97 -5.83
C LEU A 90 -2.87 -2.47 -5.63
N GLY A 91 -3.69 -2.54 -6.67
CA GLY A 91 -5.05 -1.99 -6.70
C GLY A 91 -5.06 -0.46 -6.82
N GLU A 92 -6.06 0.08 -7.52
CA GLU A 92 -6.19 1.53 -7.81
C GLU A 92 -6.14 2.44 -6.56
N TYR A 93 -6.53 1.91 -5.39
CA TYR A 93 -6.53 2.63 -4.11
C TYR A 93 -5.61 2.00 -3.05
N GLY A 94 -4.74 1.09 -3.46
CA GLY A 94 -3.89 0.34 -2.53
C GLY A 94 -2.49 0.90 -2.37
N PRO A 95 -1.55 0.07 -1.89
CA PRO A 95 -0.19 0.49 -1.59
C PRO A 95 0.68 0.58 -2.84
N TRP A 96 1.55 1.61 -2.86
CA TRP A 96 2.73 1.61 -3.71
C TRP A 96 3.83 0.75 -3.10
N VAL A 97 4.42 -0.14 -3.89
CA VAL A 97 5.51 -1.03 -3.46
C VAL A 97 6.68 -0.95 -4.44
N TYR A 98 7.88 -1.20 -3.92
CA TYR A 98 9.09 -1.36 -4.72
C TYR A 98 9.76 -2.67 -4.34
N THR A 99 9.88 -3.57 -5.31
CA THR A 99 10.30 -4.97 -5.11
C THR A 99 11.42 -5.36 -6.05
N GLY A 100 12.18 -6.39 -5.69
CA GLY A 100 13.30 -6.85 -6.50
C GLY A 100 12.97 -7.85 -7.58
N THR A 101 11.92 -8.64 -7.35
CA THR A 101 11.55 -9.74 -8.22
C THR A 101 10.04 -9.83 -8.36
N VAL A 102 9.58 -10.45 -9.45
CA VAL A 102 8.15 -10.73 -9.63
C VAL A 102 7.61 -11.63 -8.51
N ARG A 103 8.44 -12.52 -7.96
CA ARG A 103 8.06 -13.37 -6.82
C ARG A 103 7.75 -12.54 -5.58
N ASP A 104 8.61 -11.59 -5.24
CA ASP A 104 8.41 -10.68 -4.12
C ASP A 104 7.12 -9.86 -4.28
N LEU A 105 6.87 -9.39 -5.50
CA LEU A 105 5.64 -8.69 -5.86
C LEU A 105 4.39 -9.58 -5.69
N GLN A 106 4.45 -10.85 -6.10
CA GLN A 106 3.35 -11.81 -5.92
C GLN A 106 3.05 -12.03 -4.43
N VAL A 107 4.09 -12.21 -3.61
CA VAL A 107 3.93 -12.37 -2.16
C VAL A 107 3.23 -11.15 -1.54
N LEU A 108 3.66 -9.93 -1.89
CA LEU A 108 2.99 -8.71 -1.43
C LEU A 108 1.54 -8.60 -1.95
N GLY A 109 1.32 -9.01 -3.20
CA GLY A 109 -0.02 -9.12 -3.79
C GLY A 109 -0.94 -10.05 -3.00
N ASP A 110 -0.45 -11.22 -2.59
CA ASP A 110 -1.20 -12.18 -1.79
C ASP A 110 -1.55 -11.62 -0.40
N HIS A 111 -0.59 -10.99 0.27
CA HIS A 111 -0.84 -10.33 1.56
C HIS A 111 -1.89 -9.22 1.45
N TYR A 112 -1.77 -8.37 0.43
CA TYR A 112 -2.73 -7.29 0.21
C TYR A 112 -4.11 -7.83 -0.21
N GLY A 113 -4.16 -8.87 -1.04
CA GLY A 113 -5.39 -9.55 -1.42
C GLY A 113 -6.12 -10.20 -0.25
N ALA A 114 -5.38 -10.78 0.69
CA ALA A 114 -5.93 -11.28 1.95
C ALA A 114 -6.56 -10.16 2.78
N LEU A 115 -5.88 -9.00 2.91
CA LEU A 115 -6.40 -7.82 3.60
C LEU A 115 -7.69 -7.30 2.95
N VAL A 116 -7.69 -7.09 1.63
CA VAL A 116 -8.86 -6.60 0.88
C VAL A 116 -10.05 -7.57 1.02
N THR A 117 -9.80 -8.87 0.87
CA THR A 117 -10.84 -9.91 0.97
C THR A 117 -11.47 -9.92 2.35
N ALA A 118 -10.66 -9.86 3.40
CA ALA A 118 -11.11 -9.76 4.77
C ALA A 118 -11.90 -8.47 5.03
N ALA A 119 -11.33 -7.31 4.68
CA ALA A 119 -11.92 -6.00 4.93
C ALA A 119 -13.27 -5.83 4.23
N ARG A 120 -13.41 -6.39 3.02
CA ARG A 120 -14.64 -6.34 2.22
C ARG A 120 -15.85 -6.92 2.95
N SER A 121 -15.65 -7.99 3.72
CA SER A 121 -16.72 -8.72 4.41
C SER A 121 -16.90 -8.33 5.87
N ALA A 122 -15.91 -7.67 6.47
CA ALA A 122 -15.90 -7.32 7.88
C ALA A 122 -16.93 -6.23 8.25
N PRO A 123 -17.43 -6.21 9.49
CA PRO A 123 -18.25 -5.10 10.01
C PRO A 123 -17.52 -3.75 9.96
N GLU A 124 -18.28 -2.65 9.85
CA GLU A 124 -17.71 -1.31 9.78
C GLU A 124 -16.89 -0.93 11.02
N SER A 125 -17.40 -1.28 12.20
CA SER A 125 -16.71 -1.06 13.47
C SER A 125 -15.37 -1.79 13.56
N ALA A 126 -15.26 -3.00 12.99
CA ALA A 126 -14.03 -3.77 12.99
C ALA A 126 -12.97 -3.13 12.09
N VAL A 127 -13.35 -2.69 10.89
CA VAL A 127 -12.42 -1.99 9.99
C VAL A 127 -12.01 -0.64 10.57
N PHE A 128 -12.94 0.12 11.16
CA PHE A 128 -12.63 1.38 11.83
C PHE A 128 -11.62 1.19 12.97
N HIS A 129 -11.87 0.21 13.85
CA HIS A 129 -10.97 -0.07 14.96
C HIS A 129 -9.57 -0.48 14.47
N ALA A 130 -9.48 -1.34 13.45
CA ALA A 130 -8.22 -1.77 12.87
C ALA A 130 -7.48 -0.62 12.18
N ALA A 131 -8.18 0.21 11.41
CA ALA A 131 -7.61 1.39 10.75
C ALA A 131 -7.03 2.39 11.78
N GLY A 132 -7.66 2.51 12.94
CA GLY A 132 -7.18 3.35 14.04
C GLY A 132 -5.87 2.89 14.69
N GLN A 133 -5.44 1.64 14.47
CA GLN A 133 -4.18 1.13 15.03
C GLN A 133 -2.94 1.64 14.28
N ARG A 134 -3.11 2.20 13.08
CA ARG A 134 -1.99 2.62 12.24
C ARG A 134 -2.29 3.94 11.51
N PRO A 135 -1.44 4.97 11.67
CA PRO A 135 -1.53 6.17 10.85
C PRO A 135 -1.48 5.82 9.36
N GLY A 136 -2.40 6.37 8.57
CA GLY A 136 -2.48 6.19 7.12
C GLY A 136 -2.66 4.75 6.66
N SER A 137 -3.42 3.99 7.45
CA SER A 137 -3.84 2.63 7.16
C SER A 137 -4.40 2.47 5.74
N LEU A 138 -4.09 1.33 5.12
CA LEU A 138 -4.67 0.89 3.86
C LEU A 138 -6.18 0.68 3.97
N LEU A 139 -6.67 0.32 5.16
CA LEU A 139 -8.10 0.19 5.42
C LEU A 139 -8.82 1.53 5.29
N THR A 140 -8.24 2.63 5.77
CA THR A 140 -8.82 3.97 5.57
C THR A 140 -8.93 4.31 4.08
N ARG A 141 -7.97 3.89 3.26
CA ARG A 141 -8.00 4.13 1.80
C ARG A 141 -9.07 3.30 1.11
N LEU A 142 -9.17 2.02 1.47
CA LEU A 142 -10.24 1.14 0.98
C LEU A 142 -11.61 1.71 1.35
N GLU A 143 -11.78 2.21 2.59
CA GLU A 143 -13.02 2.83 3.05
C GLU A 143 -13.35 4.17 2.39
N ALA A 144 -12.43 4.82 1.66
CA ALA A 144 -12.81 5.92 0.78
C ALA A 144 -13.72 5.46 -0.37
N THR A 145 -13.71 4.16 -0.68
CA THR A 145 -14.41 3.54 -1.81
C THR A 145 -15.61 2.70 -1.36
N ASP A 146 -16.54 2.40 -2.27
CA ASP A 146 -17.71 1.55 -2.01
C ASP A 146 -17.43 0.03 -2.15
N TYR A 147 -16.20 -0.42 -1.87
CA TYR A 147 -15.73 -1.80 -2.09
C TYR A 147 -16.46 -2.89 -1.29
N ARG A 148 -17.02 -2.52 -0.13
CA ARG A 148 -17.60 -3.45 0.84
C ARG A 148 -18.70 -4.33 0.25
N ARG A 149 -18.73 -5.58 0.70
CA ARG A 149 -19.84 -6.52 0.57
C ARG A 149 -19.97 -7.24 1.91
N PRO A 150 -20.72 -6.67 2.87
CA PRO A 150 -20.79 -7.21 4.22
C PRO A 150 -21.29 -8.65 4.17
N GLY A 151 -20.54 -9.54 4.83
CA GLY A 151 -20.89 -10.95 5.01
C GLY A 151 -21.21 -11.23 6.49
N GLY A 152 -21.92 -12.31 6.76
CA GLY A 152 -22.31 -12.70 8.13
C GLY A 152 -21.25 -13.48 8.92
N GLY A 153 -20.00 -13.51 8.46
CA GLY A 153 -18.93 -14.32 9.06
C GLY A 153 -18.11 -13.58 10.14
N PRO A 154 -17.37 -14.31 10.99
CA PRO A 154 -16.42 -13.69 11.91
C PRO A 154 -15.35 -12.94 11.11
N ALA A 155 -15.10 -11.69 11.47
CA ALA A 155 -14.06 -10.89 10.83
C ALA A 155 -12.68 -11.36 11.32
N PRO A 156 -11.75 -11.72 10.42
CA PRO A 156 -10.37 -11.96 10.80
C PRO A 156 -9.72 -10.67 11.32
N ASP A 157 -8.57 -10.78 11.99
CA ASP A 157 -7.85 -9.63 12.52
C ASP A 157 -7.23 -8.80 11.39
N LEU A 158 -7.92 -7.73 11.01
CA LEU A 158 -7.52 -6.84 9.93
C LEU A 158 -6.25 -6.05 10.25
N ALA A 159 -6.03 -5.70 11.52
CA ALA A 159 -4.83 -4.98 11.92
C ALA A 159 -3.60 -5.90 11.77
N ALA A 160 -3.75 -7.18 12.14
CA ALA A 160 -2.71 -8.18 11.93
C ALA A 160 -2.42 -8.42 10.44
N LEU A 161 -3.45 -8.48 9.57
CA LEU A 161 -3.27 -8.63 8.13
C LEU A 161 -2.52 -7.44 7.50
N GLU A 162 -2.90 -6.21 7.87
CA GLU A 162 -2.19 -5.02 7.39
C GLU A 162 -0.75 -4.95 7.93
N ALA A 163 -0.54 -5.30 9.20
CA ALA A 163 0.79 -5.39 9.78
C ALA A 163 1.66 -6.43 9.08
N ALA A 164 1.10 -7.59 8.73
CA ALA A 164 1.79 -8.65 7.99
C ALA A 164 2.24 -8.17 6.59
N PHE A 165 1.38 -7.45 5.87
CA PHE A 165 1.75 -6.85 4.58
C PHE A 165 2.96 -5.92 4.71
N TRP A 166 2.92 -4.98 5.68
CA TRP A 166 4.03 -4.03 5.85
C TRP A 166 5.30 -4.67 6.42
N ALA A 167 5.17 -5.71 7.25
CA ALA A 167 6.30 -6.49 7.74
C ALA A 167 7.00 -7.21 6.59
N GLU A 168 6.26 -7.85 5.69
CA GLU A 168 6.82 -8.51 4.51
C GLU A 168 7.50 -7.50 3.57
N ALA A 169 6.84 -6.36 3.30
CA ALA A 169 7.44 -5.29 2.49
C ALA A 169 8.76 -4.78 3.09
N HIS A 170 8.82 -4.67 4.42
CA HIS A 170 10.03 -4.31 5.14
C HIS A 170 11.13 -5.38 5.02
N VAL A 171 10.80 -6.67 5.23
CA VAL A 171 11.75 -7.78 5.11
C VAL A 171 12.38 -7.81 3.72
N GLN A 172 11.57 -7.67 2.66
CA GLN A 172 12.05 -7.64 1.28
C GLN A 172 12.98 -6.43 1.03
N ALA A 173 12.59 -5.24 1.48
CA ALA A 173 13.41 -4.04 1.33
C ALA A 173 14.73 -4.13 2.13
N ALA A 174 14.69 -4.68 3.34
CA ALA A 174 15.85 -4.82 4.22
C ALA A 174 16.87 -5.81 3.65
N ALA A 175 16.42 -6.93 3.10
CA ALA A 175 17.27 -7.89 2.43
C ALA A 175 18.03 -7.25 1.24
N ARG A 176 17.33 -6.43 0.44
CA ARG A 176 17.91 -5.70 -0.68
C ARG A 176 18.91 -4.62 -0.23
N HIS A 177 18.55 -3.83 0.77
CA HIS A 177 19.45 -2.82 1.35
C HIS A 177 20.73 -3.45 1.90
N ALA A 178 20.61 -4.59 2.60
CA ALA A 178 21.77 -5.33 3.11
C ALA A 178 22.65 -5.88 1.99
N ALA A 179 22.07 -6.39 0.91
CA ALA A 179 22.81 -6.88 -0.24
C ALA A 179 23.59 -5.76 -0.96
N ARG A 180 23.06 -4.52 -0.98
CA ARG A 180 23.73 -3.36 -1.58
C ARG A 180 24.99 -2.89 -0.84
N ARG A 181 25.05 -3.15 0.48
CA ARG A 181 26.17 -2.77 1.36
C ARG A 181 27.32 -3.77 1.35
N ARG A 182 27.14 -4.95 0.75
CA ARG A 182 28.19 -5.96 0.57
C ARG A 182 28.94 -5.71 -0.74
#